data_AF-A0A520JPH5-F1
#
_entry.id   AF-A0A520JPH5-F1
#
_cell.length_a   1.000
_cell.length_b   1.000
_cell.length_c   1.000
_cell.angle_alpha   90.00
_cell.angle_beta   90.00
_cell.angle_gamma   90.00
#
_symmetry.space_group_name_H-M   'P 1'
#
loop_
_entity.id
_entity.type
_entity.pdbx_description
1 polymer ?
#
loop_
_entity_poly.entity_id
_entity_poly.type
_entity_poly.pdbx_seq_one_letter_code
_entity_poly.pdbx_strand_id
1 'polypeptide(L)'
;ETLAPLPYATALGALLAHITGAAESETYQPMNVNFGLFPPIPGRTKKTDRKRMYTDRGRTALAQWLSSPQPPEPADISPEPAAFA
;
A
#
# COMPACT_ATOMS: atom_id res chain seq x y z
N GLU A 1 -2.12 -3.22 -17.38
CA GLU A 1 -1.03 -2.64 -16.56
C GLU A 1 -0.99 -3.26 -15.15
N THR A 2 0.18 -3.71 -14.70
CA THR A 2 0.41 -4.18 -13.32
C THR A 2 1.33 -3.20 -12.61
N LEU A 3 0.78 -2.43 -11.66
CA LEU A 3 1.56 -1.50 -10.84
C LEU A 3 2.21 -2.23 -9.67
N ALA A 4 3.42 -1.82 -9.30
CA ALA A 4 4.04 -2.29 -8.06
C ALA A 4 3.17 -1.88 -6.86
N PRO A 5 2.93 -2.77 -5.87
CA PRO A 5 2.08 -2.45 -4.73
C PRO A 5 2.65 -1.31 -3.90
N LEU A 6 1.77 -0.50 -3.30
CA LEU A 6 2.19 0.59 -2.42
C LEU A 6 2.83 0.04 -1.13
N PRO A 7 3.88 0.66 -0.59
CA PRO A 7 4.54 0.18 0.62
C PRO A 7 3.60 0.20 1.83
N TYR A 8 3.68 -0.81 2.70
CA TYR A 8 2.83 -0.95 3.90
C TYR A 8 2.95 0.23 4.88
N ALA A 9 4.08 0.95 4.87
CA ALA A 9 4.29 2.15 5.68
C ALA A 9 3.50 3.38 5.18
N THR A 10 2.88 3.33 4.00
CA THR A 10 2.03 4.40 3.46
C THR A 10 0.59 4.24 3.91
N ALA A 11 -0.21 5.31 3.89
CA ALA A 11 -1.62 5.26 4.28
C ALA A 11 -2.44 4.27 3.44
N LEU A 12 -2.24 4.29 2.13
CA LEU A 12 -2.94 3.39 1.20
C LEU A 12 -2.41 1.96 1.29
N GLY A 13 -1.09 1.77 1.41
CA GLY A 13 -0.52 0.44 1.61
C GLY A 13 -0.96 -0.20 2.93
N ALA A 14 -1.08 0.59 4.00
CA ALA A 14 -1.62 0.16 5.30
C ALA A 14 -3.08 -0.28 5.20
N LEU A 15 -3.91 0.52 4.53
CA LEU A 15 -5.31 0.19 4.31
C LEU A 15 -5.47 -1.07 3.43
N LEU A 16 -4.70 -1.15 2.34
CA LEU A 16 -4.73 -2.30 1.44
C LEU A 16 -4.36 -3.58 2.19
N ALA A 17 -3.25 -3.58 2.93
CA ALA A 17 -2.82 -4.73 3.73
C ALA A 17 -3.86 -5.15 4.77
N HIS A 18 -4.58 -4.20 5.37
CA HIS A 18 -5.67 -4.50 6.30
C HIS A 18 -6.84 -5.21 5.60
N ILE A 19 -7.24 -4.72 4.42
CA ILE A 19 -8.33 -5.29 3.62
C ILE A 19 -7.94 -6.67 3.05
N THR A 20 -6.69 -6.84 2.61
CA THR A 20 -6.25 -8.04 1.88
C THR A 20 -5.58 -9.09 2.76
N GLY A 21 -5.16 -8.77 3.98
CA GLY A 21 -4.23 -9.61 4.73
C GLY A 21 -4.47 -9.78 6.23
N ALA A 22 -5.38 -9.05 6.88
CA ALA A 22 -5.36 -8.97 8.35
C ALA A 22 -6.73 -8.92 9.04
N ALA A 23 -7.73 -9.62 8.50
CA ALA A 23 -8.87 -10.00 9.32
C ALA A 23 -9.22 -11.45 9.06
N GLU A 24 -9.39 -12.23 10.12
CA GLU A 24 -10.32 -13.35 10.03
C GLU A 24 -11.61 -12.78 9.45
N SER A 25 -12.09 -13.35 8.35
CA SER A 25 -13.24 -12.82 7.61
C SER A 25 -14.44 -12.54 8.51
N GLU A 26 -14.55 -13.29 9.61
CA GLU A 26 -15.60 -13.18 10.64
C GLU A 26 -15.47 -11.95 11.55
N THR A 27 -14.27 -11.41 11.76
CA THR A 27 -14.01 -10.26 12.67
C THR A 27 -13.61 -8.99 11.94
N TYR A 28 -13.51 -9.03 10.61
CA TYR A 28 -13.22 -7.85 9.81
C TYR A 28 -14.23 -6.74 10.08
N GLN A 29 -13.72 -5.54 10.38
CA GLN A 29 -14.53 -4.34 10.47
C GLN A 29 -14.00 -3.31 9.49
N PRO A 30 -14.80 -2.88 8.50
CA PRO A 30 -14.43 -1.81 7.61
C PRO A 30 -14.09 -0.56 8.40
N MET A 31 -12.92 0.01 8.15
CA MET A 31 -12.52 1.26 8.77
C MET A 31 -11.72 2.15 7.82
N ASN A 32 -11.87 3.46 8.01
CA ASN A 32 -10.98 4.43 7.39
C ASN A 32 -9.55 4.30 7.93
N VAL A 33 -8.60 4.83 7.17
CA VAL A 33 -7.19 4.84 7.59
C VAL A 33 -7.01 5.53 8.94
N ASN A 34 -6.24 4.87 9.82
CA ASN A 34 -5.85 5.40 11.11
C ASN A 34 -4.44 4.90 11.47
N PHE A 35 -3.79 5.52 12.46
CA PHE A 35 -2.42 5.15 12.85
C PHE A 35 -2.26 3.73 13.39
N GLY A 36 -3.35 3.06 13.79
CA GLY A 36 -3.32 1.67 14.23
C GLY A 36 -3.04 0.68 13.09
N LEU A 37 -3.29 1.07 11.84
CA LEU A 37 -3.04 0.25 10.66
C LEU A 37 -1.57 0.24 10.22
N PHE A 38 -0.74 1.17 10.72
CA PHE A 38 0.64 1.31 10.29
C PHE A 38 1.56 0.35 11.06
N PRO A 39 2.66 -0.13 10.44
CA PRO A 39 3.65 -0.95 11.14
C PRO A 39 4.16 -0.25 12.41
N PRO A 40 4.23 -0.88 13.59
CA PRO A 40 4.57 -0.15 14.82
C PRO A 40 5.92 0.59 14.73
N ILE A 41 6.01 1.76 15.37
CA ILE A 41 7.30 2.44 15.58
C ILE A 41 8.03 1.75 16.74
N PRO A 42 9.26 1.24 16.55
CA PRO A 42 10.00 0.59 17.62
C PRO A 42 10.44 1.59 18.70
N GLY A 43 10.55 1.11 19.94
CA GLY A 43 11.08 1.88 21.06
C GLY A 43 10.06 2.77 21.79
N ARG A 44 10.48 3.31 22.94
CA ARG A 44 9.66 4.25 23.73
C ARG A 44 9.76 5.64 23.12
N THR A 45 8.63 6.14 22.62
CA THR A 45 8.51 7.47 22.01
C THR A 45 7.51 8.29 22.78
N LYS A 46 7.69 9.62 22.83
CA LYS A 46 6.65 10.51 23.34
C LYS A 46 5.41 10.37 22.44
N LYS A 47 4.22 10.37 23.04
CA LYS A 47 2.95 10.17 22.33
C LYS A 47 2.76 11.17 21.18
N THR A 48 3.22 12.41 21.37
CA THR A 48 3.20 13.48 20.37
C THR A 48 4.05 13.15 19.15
N ASP A 49 5.27 12.67 19.39
CA ASP A 49 6.27 12.47 18.35
C ASP A 49 5.94 11.25 17.50
N ARG A 50 5.26 10.26 18.10
CA ARG A 50 4.91 9.00 17.42
C ARG A 50 4.07 9.19 16.17
N LYS A 51 3.09 10.11 16.18
CA LYS A 51 2.28 10.40 14.98
C LYS A 51 3.15 10.99 13.86
N ARG A 52 4.04 11.92 14.21
CA ARG A 52 4.98 12.51 13.26
C ARG A 52 5.91 11.45 12.67
N MET A 53 6.45 10.54 13.49
CA MET A 53 7.31 9.46 13.01
C MET A 53 6.61 8.54 12.01
N TYR A 54 5.33 8.21 12.23
CA TYR A 54 4.53 7.48 11.23
C TYR A 54 4.42 8.25 9.92
N THR A 55 4.09 9.54 9.98
CA THR A 55 3.95 10.39 8.80
C THR A 55 5.27 10.54 8.04
N ASP A 56 6.38 10.77 8.75
CA ASP A 56 7.71 10.93 8.15
C ASP A 56 8.15 9.62 7.46
N ARG A 57 7.98 8.48 8.13
CA ARG A 57 8.28 7.17 7.53
C ARG A 57 7.41 6.88 6.30
N GLY A 58 6.12 7.21 6.37
CA GLY A 58 5.19 7.04 5.25
C GLY A 58 5.55 7.92 4.05
N ARG A 59 5.93 9.19 4.30
CA ARG A 59 6.39 10.12 3.26
C ARG A 59 7.66 9.61 2.57
N THR A 60 8.64 9.15 3.34
CA THR A 60 9.88 8.58 2.79
C THR A 60 9.59 7.34 1.94
N ALA A 61 8.76 6.41 2.43
CA ALA A 61 8.40 5.20 1.69
C ALA A 61 7.66 5.51 0.38
N LEU A 62 6.74 6.49 0.41
CA LEU A 62 6.02 6.91 -0.80
C LEU A 62 6.96 7.54 -1.83
N ALA A 63 7.89 8.41 -1.39
CA ALA A 63 8.86 9.03 -2.27
C ALA A 63 9.78 8.00 -2.94
N GLN A 64 10.18 6.96 -2.20
CA GLN A 64 10.95 5.84 -2.74
C GLN A 64 10.14 5.08 -3.79
N TRP A 65 8.88 4.74 -3.50
CA TRP A 65 8.01 4.02 -4.44
C TRP A 65 7.78 4.81 -5.74
N LEU A 66 7.56 6.12 -5.66
CA LEU A 66 7.39 6.99 -6.83
C LEU A 66 8.65 7.07 -7.70
N SER A 67 9.83 6.87 -7.09
CA SER A 67 11.11 6.89 -7.80
C SER A 67 11.51 5.50 -8.32
N SER A 68 10.77 4.45 -7.96
CA SER A 68 11.06 3.10 -8.40
C SER A 68 10.62 2.89 -9.85
N PRO A 69 11.44 2.22 -10.68
CA PRO A 69 11.00 1.83 -12.01
C PRO A 69 9.77 0.92 -11.89
N GLN A 70 8.69 1.27 -12.58
CA GLN A 70 7.54 0.37 -12.68
C GLN A 70 7.96 -0.89 -13.46
N PRO A 71 7.37 -2.05 -13.16
CA PRO A 71 7.57 -3.24 -13.97
C PRO A 71 7.25 -2.90 -15.44
N PRO A 72 7.95 -3.51 -16.41
CA PRO A 72 7.55 -3.36 -17.81
C PRO A 72 6.08 -3.75 -17.94
N GLU A 73 5.32 -2.93 -18.67
CA GLU A 73 3.93 -3.25 -18.96
C GLU A 73 3.86 -4.67 -19.55
N PRO A 74 2.95 -5.54 -19.07
CA PRO A 74 2.76 -6.82 -19.74
C PRO A 74 2.39 -6.52 -21.19
N ALA A 75 3.14 -7.10 -22.13
CA ALA A 75 2.87 -6.97 -23.56
C ALA A 75 1.38 -7.22 -23.81
N ASP A 76 0.75 -6.35 -24.58
CA ASP A 76 -0.67 -6.45 -24.92
C ASP A 76 -0.94 -7.82 -25.58
N ILE A 77 -1.47 -8.77 -24.79
CA ILE A 77 -1.89 -10.10 -25.26
C ILE A 77 -3.37 -10.06 -25.69
N SER A 78 -3.90 -8.87 -26.00
CA SER A 78 -5.21 -8.79 -26.65
C SER A 78 -5.12 -9.57 -27.96
N PRO A 79 -5.97 -10.59 -28.18
CA PRO A 79 -6.01 -11.25 -29.47
C PRO A 79 -6.33 -10.17 -30.52
N GLU A 80 -5.55 -10.11 -31.60
CA GLU A 80 -5.93 -9.30 -32.77
C GLU A 80 -7.40 -9.63 -33.09
N PRO A 81 -8.24 -8.63 -33.37
CA PRO A 81 -9.62 -8.90 -33.73
C PRO A 81 -9.57 -9.83 -34.94
N ALA A 82 -10.03 -11.07 -34.75
CA ALA A 82 -10.14 -12.03 -35.82
C ALA A 82 -10.93 -11.35 -36.92
N ALA A 83 -10.26 -11.07 -38.05
CA ALA A 83 -10.89 -10.57 -39.25
C ALA A 83 -11.86 -11.65 -39.72
N PHE A 84 -13.09 -11.60 -39.22
CA PHE A 84 -14.20 -12.34 -39.79
C PHE A 84 -14.53 -11.67 -41.12
N ALA A 85 -14.00 -12.26 -42.18
CA ALA A 85 -14.36 -12.04 -43.57
C ALA A 85 -14.91 -13.35 -44.15
#